data_AF-A0A2E8VI06-F1
#
_entry.id   AF-A0A2E8VI06-F1
#
_cell.length_a   1.000
_cell.length_b   1.000
_cell.length_c   1.000
_cell.angle_alpha   90.00
_cell.angle_beta   90.00
_cell.angle_gamma   90.00
#
_symmetry.space_group_name_H-M   'P 1'
#
loop_
_entity.id
_entity.type
_entity.pdbx_description
1 polymer ?
#
loop_
_entity_poly.entity_id
_entity_poly.type
_entity_poly.pdbx_seq_one_letter_code
_entity_poly.pdbx_strand_id
1 'polypeptide(L)'
;MTDDRLEDLIDSLKTQRDELRVQMHPAKAEIRDEWEEIEKKWAHAEARFEEIRDQTRETADDVRQAAHVVAEELNEAFLRIRDRL
;
A
#
# COMPACT_ATOMS: atom_id res chain seq x y z
N MET A 1 -3.00 -21.69 -3.20
CA MET A 1 -2.27 -21.09 -2.05
C MET A 1 -1.51 -19.84 -2.47
N THR A 2 -2.00 -19.07 -3.44
CA THR A 2 -1.37 -17.82 -3.90
C THR A 2 -2.21 -16.59 -3.58
N ASP A 3 -3.54 -16.73 -3.41
CA ASP A 3 -4.46 -15.64 -3.04
C ASP A 3 -4.16 -15.03 -1.67
N ASP A 4 -3.86 -15.83 -0.64
CA ASP A 4 -3.60 -15.33 0.73
C ASP A 4 -2.43 -14.34 0.79
N ARG A 5 -1.44 -14.48 -0.11
CA ARG A 5 -0.21 -13.68 -0.10
C ARG A 5 -0.44 -12.22 -0.47
N LEU A 6 -1.41 -11.93 -1.34
CA LEU A 6 -1.72 -10.56 -1.73
C LEU A 6 -2.51 -9.84 -0.63
N GLU A 7 -3.47 -10.53 -0.02
CA GLU A 7 -4.24 -9.99 1.11
C GLU A 7 -3.31 -9.70 2.30
N ASP A 8 -2.41 -10.63 2.64
CA ASP A 8 -1.39 -10.44 3.68
C ASP A 8 -0.48 -9.24 3.39
N LEU A 9 -0.09 -9.05 2.12
CA LEU A 9 0.72 -7.90 1.70
C LEU A 9 -0.05 -6.59 1.89
N ILE A 10 -1.31 -6.53 1.47
CA ILE A 10 -2.17 -5.34 1.63
C ILE A 10 -2.33 -4.99 3.12
N ASP A 11 -2.56 -5.98 3.98
CA ASP A 11 -2.71 -5.77 5.42
C ASP A 11 -1.39 -5.31 6.07
N SER A 12 -0.25 -5.86 5.62
CA SER A 12 1.07 -5.38 6.02
C SER A 12 1.27 -3.92 5.62
N LEU A 13 0.88 -3.53 4.40
CA LEU A 13 0.98 -2.14 3.95
C LEU A 13 0.09 -1.20 4.74
N LYS A 14 -1.14 -1.59 5.08
CA LYS A 14 -2.03 -0.81 5.96
C LYS A 14 -1.34 -0.54 7.30
N THR A 15 -0.76 -1.58 7.90
CA THR A 15 -0.02 -1.48 9.17
C THR A 15 1.19 -0.54 9.03
N GLN A 16 2.03 -0.74 8.01
CA GLN A 16 3.20 0.11 7.76
C GLN A 16 2.81 1.57 7.54
N ARG A 17 1.73 1.83 6.78
CA ARG A 17 1.20 3.18 6.56
C ARG A 17 0.81 3.84 7.86
N ASP A 18 0.07 3.14 8.72
CA ASP A 18 -0.38 3.67 10.00
C ASP A 18 0.80 3.98 10.94
N GLU A 19 1.83 3.14 10.97
CA GLU A 19 3.07 3.39 11.69
C GLU A 19 3.83 4.62 11.16
N LEU A 20 4.00 4.71 9.84
CA LEU A 20 4.67 5.85 9.20
C LEU A 20 3.92 7.15 9.44
N ARG A 21 2.58 7.12 9.41
CA ARG A 21 1.74 8.28 9.70
C ARG A 21 1.99 8.83 11.10
N VAL A 22 2.21 7.97 12.10
CA VAL A 22 2.57 8.41 13.45
C VAL A 22 3.97 9.03 13.47
N GLN A 23 4.92 8.46 12.74
CA GLN A 23 6.30 8.95 12.65
C GLN A 23 6.46 10.20 11.78
N MET A 24 5.47 10.55 10.95
CA MET A 24 5.48 11.77 10.13
C MET A 24 5.38 13.07 10.92
N HIS A 25 4.89 13.03 12.17
CA HIS A 25 4.69 14.26 12.96
C HIS A 25 6.01 15.04 13.20
N PRO A 26 7.14 14.41 13.56
CA PRO A 26 8.45 15.08 13.63
C PRO A 26 9.21 15.22 12.30
N ALA A 27 8.69 14.70 11.18
CA ALA A 27 9.43 14.62 9.92
C ALA A 27 9.72 15.98 9.28
N LYS A 28 10.80 16.04 8.48
CA LYS A 28 11.13 17.22 7.66
C LYS A 28 10.08 17.47 6.58
N ALA A 29 9.91 18.72 6.17
CA ALA A 29 8.94 19.12 5.15
C ALA A 29 9.04 18.29 3.85
N GLU A 30 10.26 18.08 3.33
CA GLU A 30 10.48 17.26 2.12
C GLU A 30 9.95 15.82 2.26
N ILE A 31 10.11 15.20 3.43
CA ILE A 31 9.61 13.84 3.70
C ILE A 31 8.08 13.86 3.78
N ARG A 32 7.50 14.92 4.35
CA ARG A 32 6.04 15.10 4.44
C ARG A 32 5.42 15.31 3.06
N ASP A 33 6.05 16.10 2.19
CA ASP A 33 5.59 16.33 0.82
C ASP A 33 5.60 15.02 0.02
N GLU A 34 6.66 14.22 0.14
CA GLU A 34 6.73 12.91 -0.50
C GLU A 34 5.70 11.92 0.08
N TRP A 35 5.52 11.93 1.40
CA TRP A 35 4.50 11.14 2.08
C TRP A 35 3.09 11.46 1.55
N GLU A 36 2.76 12.73 1.35
CA GLU A 36 1.47 13.14 0.77
C GLU A 36 1.25 12.59 -0.64
N GLU A 37 2.29 12.54 -1.48
CA GLU A 37 2.20 11.93 -2.81
C GLU A 37 2.01 10.40 -2.74
N ILE A 38 2.62 9.74 -1.77
CA ILE A 38 2.43 8.30 -1.52
C ILE A 38 1.01 8.03 -1.01
N GLU A 39 0.49 8.84 -0.08
CA GLU A 39 -0.88 8.73 0.43
C GLU A 39 -1.93 8.91 -0.68
N LYS A 40 -1.68 9.80 -1.65
CA LYS A 40 -2.53 9.91 -2.84
C LYS A 40 -2.55 8.61 -3.64
N LYS A 41 -1.39 7.98 -3.87
CA LYS A 41 -1.32 6.67 -4.56
C LYS A 41 -2.04 5.58 -3.76
N TRP A 42 -1.85 5.57 -2.44
CA TRP A 42 -2.57 4.65 -1.55
C TRP A 42 -4.08 4.78 -1.73
N ALA A 43 -4.63 6.00 -1.68
CA ALA A 43 -6.07 6.22 -1.82
C ALA A 43 -6.63 5.73 -3.16
N HIS A 44 -5.86 5.85 -4.25
CA HIS A 44 -6.26 5.31 -5.55
C HIS A 44 -6.18 3.77 -5.60
N ALA A 45 -5.25 3.17 -4.86
CA ALA A 45 -5.08 1.73 -4.77
C ALA A 45 -6.11 1.05 -3.85
N GLU A 46 -6.54 1.74 -2.80
CA GLU A 46 -7.44 1.23 -1.76
C GLU A 46 -8.75 0.68 -2.34
N ALA A 47 -9.35 1.37 -3.31
CA ALA A 47 -10.54 0.88 -3.99
C ALA A 47 -10.32 -0.50 -4.64
N ARG A 48 -9.17 -0.70 -5.30
CA ARG A 48 -8.82 -1.98 -5.92
C ARG A 48 -8.53 -3.07 -4.88
N PHE A 49 -7.94 -2.69 -3.75
CA PHE A 49 -7.70 -3.62 -2.65
C PHE A 49 -8.99 -4.11 -2.02
N GLU A 50 -9.99 -3.25 -1.84
CA GLU A 50 -11.30 -3.67 -1.35
C GLU A 50 -12.06 -4.52 -2.39
N GLU A 51 -11.98 -4.20 -3.69
CA GLU A 51 -12.56 -5.03 -4.75
C GLU A 51 -12.02 -6.48 -4.73
N ILE A 52 -10.73 -6.68 -4.42
CA ILE A 52 -10.14 -8.02 -4.31
C ILE A 52 -10.73 -8.80 -3.15
N ARG A 53 -11.02 -8.13 -2.03
CA ARG A 53 -11.60 -8.76 -0.83
C ARG A 53 -13.05 -9.18 -1.05
N ASP A 54 -13.77 -8.46 -1.91
CA ASP A 54 -15.19 -8.71 -2.20
C ASP A 54 -15.42 -9.70 -3.36
N GLN A 55 -14.42 -10.03 -4.18
CA GLN A 55 -14.56 -10.86 -5.37
C GLN A 55 -14.40 -12.37 -5.13
N THR A 56 -15.25 -13.18 -5.79
CA THR A 56 -15.11 -14.64 -5.84
C THR A 56 -13.90 -15.06 -6.69
N ARG A 57 -13.15 -16.07 -6.23
CA ARG A 57 -11.81 -16.46 -6.72
C ARG A 57 -11.62 -16.64 -8.24
N GLU A 58 -12.66 -16.88 -9.03
CA GLU A 58 -12.54 -17.29 -10.44
C GLU A 58 -12.41 -16.15 -11.48
N THR A 59 -12.79 -14.90 -11.15
CA THR A 59 -12.88 -13.82 -12.17
C THR A 59 -11.88 -12.67 -11.97
N ALA A 60 -10.91 -12.83 -11.06
CA ALA A 60 -10.12 -11.71 -10.53
C ALA A 60 -8.62 -11.75 -10.82
N ASP A 61 -8.10 -12.67 -11.63
CA ASP A 61 -6.64 -12.84 -11.83
C ASP A 61 -5.94 -11.57 -12.35
N ASP A 62 -6.48 -10.92 -13.38
CA ASP A 62 -5.91 -9.67 -13.93
C ASP A 62 -5.96 -8.52 -12.91
N VAL A 63 -7.04 -8.46 -12.12
CA VAL A 63 -7.23 -7.45 -11.07
C VAL A 63 -6.24 -7.68 -9.93
N ARG A 64 -6.07 -8.94 -9.50
CA ARG A 64 -5.09 -9.35 -8.50
C ARG A 64 -3.67 -9.07 -8.95
N GLN A 65 -3.33 -9.35 -10.21
CA GLN A 65 -1.99 -9.06 -10.73
C GLN A 65 -1.72 -7.55 -10.74
N ALA A 66 -2.68 -6.74 -11.20
CA ALA A 66 -2.55 -5.28 -11.18
C ALA A 66 -2.41 -4.73 -9.76
N ALA A 67 -3.17 -5.27 -8.80
CA ALA A 67 -3.08 -4.87 -7.41
C ALA A 67 -1.78 -5.31 -6.74
N HIS A 68 -1.26 -6.49 -7.06
CA HIS A 68 0.03 -6.95 -6.57
C HIS A 68 1.15 -6.01 -7.02
N VAL A 69 1.14 -5.56 -8.28
CA VAL A 69 2.13 -4.58 -8.78
C VAL A 69 2.05 -3.28 -7.98
N VAL A 70 0.84 -2.74 -7.78
CA VAL A 70 0.64 -1.50 -7.02
C VAL A 70 1.03 -1.66 -5.54
N ALA A 71 0.74 -2.82 -4.93
CA ALA A 71 1.12 -3.13 -3.56
C ALA A 71 2.65 -3.15 -3.38
N GLU A 72 3.38 -3.78 -4.30
CA GLU A 72 4.85 -3.78 -4.28
C GLU A 72 5.42 -2.36 -4.46
N GLU A 73 4.85 -1.54 -5.35
CA GLU A 73 5.27 -0.15 -5.54
C GLU A 73 5.06 0.71 -4.28
N LEU A 74 3.93 0.52 -3.59
CA LEU A 74 3.63 1.18 -2.32
C LEU A 74 4.56 0.69 -1.21
N ASN A 75 4.86 -0.61 -1.16
CA ASN A 75 5.81 -1.17 -0.22
C ASN A 75 7.17 -0.49 -0.35
N GLU A 76 7.73 -0.46 -1.56
CA GLU A 76 9.00 0.19 -1.83
C GLU A 76 8.99 1.69 -1.50
N ALA A 77 7.88 2.38 -1.73
CA ALA A 77 7.74 3.78 -1.36
C ALA A 77 7.74 4.00 0.17
N PHE A 78 7.01 3.16 0.91
CA PHE A 78 6.98 3.19 2.37
C PHE A 78 8.35 2.85 2.97
N LEU A 79 9.03 1.84 2.45
CA LEU A 79 10.40 1.50 2.86
C LEU A 79 11.36 2.69 2.68
N ARG A 80 11.31 3.36 1.54
CA ARG A 80 12.14 4.56 1.30
C ARG A 80 11.85 5.69 2.28
N ILE A 81 10.57 5.93 2.63
CA ILE A 81 10.23 6.94 3.63
C ILE A 81 10.78 6.54 5.01
N ARG A 82 10.57 5.28 5.39
CA ARG A 82 11.05 4.73 6.66
C ARG A 82 12.56 4.89 6.84
N ASP A 83 13.34 4.63 5.79
CA ASP A 83 14.80 4.71 5.84
C ASP A 83 15.33 6.16 5.99
N ARG A 84 14.47 7.18 5.78
CA ARG A 84 14.83 8.60 5.85
C ARG A 84 14.20 9.35 7.03
N LEU A 85 13.30 8.69 7.77
CA LEU A 85 12.73 9.18 9.03
C LEU A 85 13.77 9.13 10.15
#